data_AF-A0A968KXC9-F1
#
_entry.id   AF-A0A968KXC9-F1
#
_cell.length_a   1.000
_cell.length_b   1.000
_cell.length_c   1.000
_cell.angle_alpha   90.00
_cell.angle_beta   90.00
_cell.angle_gamma   90.00
#
_symmetry.space_group_name_H-M   'P 1'
#
loop_
_entity.id
_entity.type
_entity.pdbx_description
1 polymer ?
#
loop_
_entity_poly.entity_id
_entity_poly.type
_entity_poly.pdbx_seq_one_letter_code
_entity_poly.pdbx_strand_id
1 'polypeptide(L)'
;MSTEPTYGNPSSHASDSLAVQGYLASRVKKTWFWVIVVFLVFFISISRLYLGVHFPQDTLFGWVIGLFVLWTLSQWGDEVVDWFRSASLSAQIGIGFVVSLVIALTGILIRLIISGIPDPVSWSSFSTQARSIDHFITLSGALFGMIAGYALTRQYARFSAKGDWGKRLIRYILGIVGLLLLYYGLDLVFSAIAPDETTLGYLLRYIRYGAATFWATFLAPWIFLKTRLADLESG
;
A
#
# COMPACT_ATOMS: atom_id res chain seq x y z
N MET A 1 5.42 3.76 27.12
CA MET A 1 4.42 2.89 26.48
C MET A 1 4.09 3.50 25.13
N SER A 2 4.32 2.80 24.03
CA SER A 2 3.91 3.27 22.69
C SER A 2 2.39 3.17 22.60
N THR A 3 1.70 4.29 22.55
CA THR A 3 0.24 4.34 22.38
C THR A 3 -0.09 4.10 20.92
N GLU A 4 -0.82 3.03 20.61
CA GLU A 4 -1.49 2.90 19.32
C GLU A 4 -2.85 3.58 19.40
N PRO A 5 -3.08 4.63 18.59
CA PRO A 5 -4.30 5.42 18.66
C PRO A 5 -5.44 4.83 17.82
N THR A 6 -5.33 3.56 17.42
CA THR A 6 -6.27 2.87 16.53
C THR A 6 -6.80 1.60 17.20
N TYR A 7 -8.03 1.19 16.86
CA TYR A 7 -8.65 0.00 17.42
C TYR A 7 -7.81 -1.27 17.15
N GLY A 8 -7.66 -2.14 18.15
CA GLY A 8 -6.77 -3.31 18.12
C GLY A 8 -7.32 -4.57 17.42
N ASN A 9 -8.59 -4.63 17.04
CA ASN A 9 -9.15 -5.86 16.45
C ASN A 9 -9.58 -5.66 14.98
N PRO A 10 -9.06 -6.45 14.01
CA PRO A 10 -7.95 -7.42 14.08
C PRO A 10 -6.57 -6.76 13.90
N SER A 11 -5.50 -7.49 14.24
CA SER A 11 -4.12 -7.01 14.05
C SER A 11 -3.73 -6.97 12.57
N SER A 12 -3.83 -5.77 11.96
CA SER A 12 -3.42 -5.53 10.56
C SER A 12 -1.96 -5.89 10.29
N HIS A 13 -1.06 -5.62 11.25
CA HIS A 13 0.36 -5.97 11.12
C HIS A 13 0.59 -7.47 11.02
N ALA A 14 -0.18 -8.29 11.74
CA ALA A 14 -0.07 -9.74 11.69
C ALA A 14 -0.66 -10.31 10.39
N SER A 15 -1.82 -9.80 9.96
CA SER A 15 -2.45 -10.22 8.70
C SER A 15 -1.65 -9.81 7.46
N ASP A 16 -1.19 -8.56 7.40
CA ASP A 16 -0.48 -8.01 6.24
C ASP A 16 0.90 -8.65 6.08
N SER A 17 1.64 -8.82 7.18
CA SER A 17 2.95 -9.49 7.16
C SER A 17 2.83 -10.92 6.66
N LEU A 18 1.84 -11.68 7.15
CA LEU A 18 1.64 -13.06 6.75
C LEU A 18 1.18 -13.17 5.29
N ALA A 19 0.25 -12.33 4.84
CA ALA A 19 -0.24 -12.35 3.47
C ALA A 19 0.86 -11.98 2.46
N VAL A 20 1.55 -10.87 2.66
CA VAL A 20 2.56 -10.36 1.71
C VAL A 20 3.82 -11.22 1.72
N GLN A 21 4.39 -11.50 2.89
CA GLN A 21 5.63 -12.27 2.99
C GLN A 21 5.40 -13.74 2.66
N GLY A 22 4.26 -14.30 3.05
CA GLY A 22 3.85 -15.66 2.68
C GLY A 22 3.68 -15.81 1.17
N TYR A 23 3.11 -14.80 0.49
CA TYR A 23 2.99 -14.82 -0.96
C TYR A 23 4.37 -14.75 -1.62
N LEU A 24 5.28 -13.89 -1.12
CA LEU A 24 6.65 -13.86 -1.61
C LEU A 24 7.35 -15.22 -1.43
N ALA A 25 7.16 -15.87 -0.27
CA ALA A 25 7.74 -17.19 0.00
C ALA A 25 7.22 -18.29 -0.92
N SER A 26 5.92 -18.26 -1.25
CA SER A 26 5.32 -19.21 -2.20
C SER A 26 5.90 -19.05 -3.62
N ARG A 27 6.33 -17.84 -4.00
CA ARG A 27 7.00 -17.57 -5.29
C ARG A 27 8.49 -17.94 -5.30
N VAL A 28 9.21 -17.73 -4.19
CA VAL A 28 10.64 -18.08 -4.08
C VAL A 28 10.84 -19.61 -4.06
N LYS A 29 9.85 -20.38 -3.57
CA LYS A 29 9.88 -21.86 -3.55
C LYS A 29 11.11 -22.45 -2.85
N LYS A 30 11.69 -21.75 -1.87
CA LYS A 30 12.82 -22.22 -1.05
C LYS A 30 12.40 -22.39 0.40
N THR A 31 12.66 -23.57 0.97
CA THR A 31 12.28 -23.91 2.35
C THR A 31 12.92 -22.98 3.39
N TRP A 32 14.20 -22.59 3.21
CA TRP A 32 14.86 -21.66 4.13
C TRP A 32 14.19 -20.29 4.18
N PHE A 33 13.60 -19.83 3.07
CA PHE A 33 12.92 -18.55 3.01
C PHE A 33 11.57 -18.61 3.73
N TRP A 34 10.85 -19.74 3.62
CA TRP A 34 9.66 -20.00 4.44
C TRP A 34 9.97 -19.97 5.93
N VAL A 35 11.09 -20.57 6.36
CA VAL A 35 11.53 -20.52 7.76
C VAL A 35 11.71 -19.07 8.22
N ILE A 36 12.39 -18.23 7.44
CA ILE A 36 12.56 -16.80 7.75
C ILE A 36 11.22 -16.09 7.88
N VAL A 37 10.30 -16.29 6.94
CA VAL A 37 8.98 -15.64 6.96
C VAL A 37 8.17 -16.06 8.19
N VAL A 38 8.16 -17.35 8.53
CA VAL A 38 7.47 -17.85 9.73
C VAL A 38 8.05 -17.21 10.99
N PHE A 39 9.39 -17.15 11.11
CA PHE A 39 10.03 -16.50 12.24
C PHE A 39 9.70 -15.00 12.31
N LEU A 40 9.74 -14.29 11.18
CA LEU A 40 9.41 -12.86 11.13
C LEU A 40 7.96 -12.62 11.57
N VAL A 41 6.99 -13.37 11.04
CA VAL A 41 5.58 -13.24 11.44
C VAL A 41 5.40 -13.54 12.92
N PHE A 42 6.07 -14.58 13.43
CA PHE A 42 6.02 -14.95 14.84
C PHE A 42 6.59 -13.86 15.75
N PHE A 43 7.77 -13.31 15.44
CA PHE A 43 8.39 -12.25 16.24
C PHE A 43 7.63 -10.92 16.14
N ILE A 44 7.09 -10.58 14.97
CA ILE A 44 6.19 -9.41 14.82
C ILE A 44 4.99 -9.61 15.74
N SER A 45 4.36 -10.79 15.73
CA SER A 45 3.20 -11.11 16.55
C SER A 45 3.50 -11.00 18.06
N ILE A 46 4.63 -11.55 18.51
CA ILE A 46 5.07 -11.43 19.91
C ILE A 46 5.35 -9.97 20.27
N SER A 47 5.94 -9.18 19.37
CA SER A 47 6.21 -7.77 19.66
C SER A 47 4.93 -7.00 19.99
N ARG A 48 3.80 -7.34 19.37
CA ARG A 48 2.49 -6.71 19.61
C ARG A 48 1.88 -7.12 20.96
N LEU A 49 2.06 -8.38 21.36
CA LEU A 49 1.68 -8.86 22.69
C LEU A 49 2.53 -8.20 23.78
N TYR A 50 3.86 -8.13 23.57
CA TYR A 50 4.81 -7.53 24.51
C TYR A 50 4.56 -6.03 24.72
N LEU A 51 4.20 -5.30 23.66
CA LEU A 51 3.83 -3.89 23.75
C LEU A 51 2.46 -3.65 24.40
N GLY A 52 1.71 -4.71 24.72
CA GLY A 52 0.41 -4.64 25.40
C GLY A 52 -0.70 -4.02 24.56
N VAL A 53 -0.53 -3.98 23.23
CA VAL A 53 -1.47 -3.31 22.31
C VAL A 53 -2.49 -4.26 21.69
N HIS A 54 -2.26 -5.58 21.76
CA HIS A 54 -3.14 -6.62 21.22
C HIS A 54 -3.30 -7.77 22.22
N PHE A 55 -4.48 -8.37 22.27
CA PHE A 55 -4.68 -9.63 22.97
C PHE A 55 -4.20 -10.81 22.10
N PRO A 56 -3.86 -11.97 22.69
CA PRO A 56 -3.47 -13.17 21.93
C PRO A 56 -4.49 -13.57 20.86
N GLN A 57 -5.78 -13.42 21.16
CA GLN A 57 -6.87 -13.68 20.22
C GLN A 57 -6.85 -12.75 19.00
N ASP A 58 -6.52 -11.47 19.16
CA ASP A 58 -6.47 -10.49 18.04
C ASP A 58 -5.37 -10.86 17.04
N THR A 59 -4.27 -11.41 17.56
CA THR A 59 -3.15 -11.92 16.77
C THR A 59 -3.53 -13.20 16.02
N LEU A 60 -4.21 -14.14 16.68
CA LEU A 60 -4.68 -15.39 16.05
C LEU A 60 -5.69 -15.11 14.94
N PHE A 61 -6.65 -14.20 15.16
CA PHE A 61 -7.58 -13.77 14.12
C PHE A 61 -6.84 -13.12 12.96
N GLY A 62 -5.83 -12.30 13.23
CA GLY A 62 -4.94 -11.73 12.19
C GLY A 62 -4.26 -12.81 11.34
N TRP A 63 -3.76 -13.90 11.95
CA TRP A 63 -3.16 -15.01 11.21
C TRP A 63 -4.16 -15.76 10.34
N VAL A 64 -5.36 -16.03 10.85
CA VAL A 64 -6.42 -16.69 10.08
C VAL A 64 -6.78 -15.87 8.84
N ILE A 65 -6.97 -14.55 9.01
CA ILE A 65 -7.24 -13.63 7.90
C ILE A 65 -6.07 -13.63 6.92
N GLY A 66 -4.84 -13.49 7.40
CA GLY A 66 -3.64 -13.49 6.55
C GLY A 66 -3.51 -14.79 5.75
N LEU A 67 -3.78 -15.95 6.37
CA LEU A 67 -3.66 -17.27 5.72
C LEU A 67 -4.73 -17.43 4.65
N PHE A 68 -5.94 -16.95 4.92
CA PHE A 68 -7.02 -16.94 3.94
C PHE A 68 -6.68 -16.06 2.73
N VAL A 69 -6.13 -14.86 2.96
CA VAL A 69 -5.67 -13.98 1.88
C VAL A 69 -4.53 -14.62 1.09
N LEU A 70 -3.54 -15.20 1.78
CA LEU A 70 -2.43 -15.91 1.15
C LEU A 70 -2.92 -17.07 0.28
N TRP A 71 -3.83 -17.89 0.80
CA TRP A 71 -4.43 -18.99 0.06
C TRP A 71 -5.12 -18.48 -1.19
N THR A 72 -5.98 -17.47 -1.06
CA THR A 72 -6.69 -16.82 -2.18
C THR A 72 -5.72 -16.32 -3.26
N LEU A 73 -4.68 -15.58 -2.87
CA LEU A 73 -3.65 -15.08 -3.79
C LEU A 73 -2.85 -16.21 -4.44
N SER A 74 -2.60 -17.31 -3.73
CA SER A 74 -1.87 -18.46 -4.29
C SER A 74 -2.69 -19.27 -5.29
N GLN A 75 -4.02 -19.29 -5.14
CA GLN A 75 -4.92 -20.07 -6.01
C GLN A 75 -5.36 -19.32 -7.26
N TRP A 76 -5.52 -17.99 -7.18
CA TRP A 76 -6.07 -17.19 -8.29
C TRP A 76 -5.18 -16.01 -8.72
N GLY A 77 -4.04 -15.81 -8.06
CA GLY A 77 -3.20 -14.63 -8.31
C GLY A 77 -2.64 -14.58 -9.72
N ASP A 78 -2.19 -15.71 -10.27
CA ASP A 78 -1.64 -15.76 -11.63
C ASP A 78 -2.75 -15.55 -12.68
N GLU A 79 -3.92 -16.17 -12.49
CA GLU A 79 -5.08 -16.03 -13.37
C GLU A 79 -5.61 -14.59 -13.41
N VAL A 80 -5.71 -13.94 -12.25
CA VAL A 80 -6.14 -12.54 -12.14
C VAL A 80 -5.13 -11.62 -12.82
N VAL A 81 -3.83 -11.86 -12.64
CA VAL A 81 -2.77 -11.07 -13.28
C VAL A 81 -2.80 -11.24 -14.79
N ASP A 82 -2.97 -12.45 -15.30
CA ASP A 82 -3.02 -12.73 -16.73
C ASP A 82 -4.28 -12.14 -17.38
N TRP A 83 -5.44 -12.26 -16.72
CA TRP A 83 -6.67 -11.58 -17.13
C TRP A 83 -6.47 -10.05 -17.17
N PHE A 84 -5.93 -9.46 -16.11
CA PHE A 84 -5.67 -8.02 -16.05
C PHE A 84 -4.72 -7.56 -17.16
N ARG A 85 -3.68 -8.37 -17.44
CA ARG A 85 -2.72 -8.10 -18.52
C ARG A 85 -3.32 -8.29 -19.92
N SER A 86 -4.37 -9.09 -20.07
CA SER A 86 -5.07 -9.23 -21.35
C SER A 86 -5.98 -8.04 -21.67
N ALA A 87 -6.38 -7.27 -20.66
CA ALA A 87 -7.23 -6.10 -20.83
C ALA A 87 -6.50 -4.92 -21.50
N SER A 88 -7.25 -4.03 -22.17
CA SER A 88 -6.72 -2.80 -22.77
C SER A 88 -6.19 -1.82 -21.72
N LEU A 89 -5.36 -0.85 -22.12
CA LEU A 89 -4.84 0.18 -21.20
C LEU A 89 -5.97 0.91 -20.46
N SER A 90 -7.01 1.34 -21.18
CA SER A 90 -8.15 2.04 -20.58
C SER A 90 -8.92 1.17 -19.61
N ALA A 91 -9.07 -0.13 -19.91
CA ALA A 91 -9.69 -1.09 -19.01
C ALA A 91 -8.85 -1.30 -17.75
N GLN A 92 -7.52 -1.42 -17.86
CA GLN A 92 -6.62 -1.55 -16.70
C GLN A 92 -6.70 -0.34 -15.76
N ILE A 93 -6.67 0.87 -16.33
CA ILE A 93 -6.83 2.12 -15.55
C ILE A 93 -8.23 2.20 -14.94
N GLY A 94 -9.27 1.84 -15.70
CA GLY A 94 -10.65 1.82 -15.23
C GLY A 94 -10.87 0.85 -14.08
N ILE A 95 -10.32 -0.37 -14.16
CA ILE A 95 -10.33 -1.36 -13.08
C ILE A 95 -9.63 -0.78 -11.84
N GLY A 96 -8.43 -0.22 -12.00
CA GLY A 96 -7.71 0.41 -10.90
C GLY A 96 -8.51 1.53 -10.24
N PHE A 97 -9.21 2.35 -11.03
CA PHE A 97 -10.07 3.42 -10.53
C PHE A 97 -11.27 2.88 -9.76
N VAL A 98 -11.94 1.84 -10.28
CA VAL A 98 -13.08 1.20 -9.60
C VAL A 98 -12.65 0.57 -8.28
N VAL A 99 -11.54 -0.19 -8.26
CA VAL A 99 -10.99 -0.79 -7.03
C VAL A 99 -10.68 0.29 -5.99
N SER A 100 -9.99 1.35 -6.43
CA SER A 100 -9.69 2.50 -5.60
C SER A 100 -10.95 3.15 -5.02
N LEU A 101 -11.98 3.38 -5.85
CA LEU A 101 -13.24 3.97 -5.43
C LEU A 101 -13.97 3.09 -4.41
N VAL A 102 -14.00 1.77 -4.62
CA VAL A 102 -14.60 0.82 -3.66
C VAL A 102 -13.94 0.92 -2.29
N ILE A 103 -12.60 1.01 -2.23
CA ILE A 103 -11.87 1.15 -0.96
C ILE A 103 -12.20 2.48 -0.27
N ALA A 104 -12.19 3.59 -1.01
CA ALA A 104 -12.52 4.91 -0.46
C ALA A 104 -13.97 4.96 0.05
N LEU A 105 -14.92 4.48 -0.74
CA LEU A 105 -16.34 4.42 -0.38
C LEU A 105 -16.58 3.49 0.82
N THR A 106 -15.83 2.40 0.94
CA THR A 106 -15.89 1.52 2.12
C THR A 106 -15.48 2.29 3.38
N GLY A 107 -14.38 3.04 3.34
CA GLY A 107 -13.97 3.89 4.46
C GLY A 107 -15.03 4.94 4.83
N ILE A 108 -15.59 5.62 3.83
CA ILE A 108 -16.67 6.60 4.03
C ILE A 108 -17.91 5.94 4.63
N LEU A 109 -18.33 4.78 4.12
CA LEU A 109 -19.49 4.05 4.62
C LEU A 109 -19.29 3.64 6.08
N ILE A 110 -18.11 3.10 6.44
CA ILE A 110 -17.77 2.76 7.82
C ILE A 110 -17.87 4.00 8.72
N ARG A 111 -17.31 5.13 8.29
CA ARG A 111 -17.40 6.40 9.04
C ARG A 111 -18.85 6.84 9.25
N LEU A 112 -19.70 6.72 8.23
CA LEU A 112 -21.12 7.07 8.32
C LEU A 112 -21.86 6.16 9.32
N ILE A 113 -21.60 4.85 9.28
CA ILE A 113 -22.21 3.86 10.19
C ILE A 113 -21.84 4.15 11.65
N ILE A 114 -20.58 4.52 11.91
CA ILE A 114 -20.06 4.70 13.28
C ILE A 114 -20.30 6.13 13.82
N SER A 115 -20.59 7.11 12.95
CA SER A 115 -20.68 8.54 13.32
C SER A 115 -21.62 8.86 14.50
N GLY A 116 -22.70 8.09 14.67
CA GLY A 116 -23.68 8.28 15.75
C GLY A 116 -23.38 7.50 17.04
N ILE A 117 -22.31 6.70 17.08
CA ILE A 117 -21.98 5.87 18.24
C ILE A 117 -21.03 6.66 19.15
N PRO A 118 -21.40 6.97 20.41
CA PRO A 118 -20.50 7.67 21.32
C PRO A 118 -19.35 6.74 21.76
N ASP A 119 -18.11 7.25 21.79
CA ASP A 119 -17.01 6.52 22.42
C ASP A 119 -17.13 6.58 23.95
N PRO A 120 -16.63 5.56 24.68
CA PRO A 120 -16.46 5.63 26.12
C PRO A 120 -15.62 6.85 26.51
N VAL A 121 -15.96 7.50 27.63
CA VAL A 121 -15.28 8.72 28.11
C VAL A 121 -13.77 8.52 28.25
N SER A 122 -13.34 7.33 28.67
CA SER A 122 -11.93 6.95 28.82
C SER A 122 -11.14 6.87 27.50
N TRP A 123 -11.82 6.80 26.35
CA TRP A 123 -11.25 6.73 25.00
C TRP A 123 -11.44 8.01 24.19
N SER A 124 -12.10 9.02 24.75
CA SER A 124 -12.44 10.28 24.06
C SER A 124 -11.23 11.02 23.47
N SER A 125 -10.04 10.87 24.05
CA SER A 125 -8.79 11.46 23.53
C SER A 125 -8.27 10.80 22.26
N PHE A 126 -8.64 9.56 21.97
CA PHE A 126 -8.21 8.80 20.78
C PHE A 126 -9.28 8.75 19.69
N SER A 127 -10.52 9.15 20.00
CA SER A 127 -11.69 9.08 19.12
C SER A 127 -11.45 9.61 17.71
N THR A 128 -10.81 10.77 17.57
CA THR A 128 -10.56 11.39 16.27
C THR A 128 -9.65 10.50 15.40
N GLN A 129 -8.53 10.06 15.97
CA GLN A 129 -7.53 9.27 15.24
C GLN A 129 -7.99 7.82 15.02
N ALA A 130 -8.73 7.24 15.97
CA ALA A 130 -9.27 5.88 15.86
C ALA A 130 -10.38 5.78 14.79
N ARG A 131 -11.07 6.89 14.52
CA ARG A 131 -12.16 6.96 13.53
C ARG A 131 -11.73 7.59 12.21
N SER A 132 -10.46 7.93 12.05
CA SER A 132 -9.97 8.50 10.80
C SER A 132 -10.04 7.43 9.69
N ILE A 133 -10.45 7.85 8.50
CA ILE A 133 -10.48 6.97 7.32
C ILE A 133 -9.17 7.08 6.52
N ASP A 134 -8.15 7.67 7.13
CA ASP A 134 -6.83 7.92 6.58
C ASP A 134 -6.25 6.73 5.82
N HIS A 135 -6.29 5.55 6.44
CA HIS A 135 -5.75 4.33 5.85
C HIS A 135 -6.50 3.90 4.59
N PHE A 136 -7.84 4.00 4.59
CA PHE A 136 -8.65 3.69 3.40
C PHE A 136 -8.32 4.65 2.26
N ILE A 137 -8.22 5.95 2.54
CA ILE A 137 -7.94 6.98 1.54
C ILE A 137 -6.50 6.87 1.02
N THR A 138 -5.53 6.66 1.91
CA THR A 138 -4.12 6.43 1.53
C THR A 138 -3.97 5.19 0.66
N LEU A 139 -4.58 4.06 1.04
CA LEU A 139 -4.52 2.82 0.28
C LEU A 139 -5.20 2.96 -1.09
N SER A 140 -6.38 3.58 -1.12
CA SER A 140 -7.16 3.86 -2.32
C SER A 140 -6.34 4.68 -3.34
N GLY A 141 -5.78 5.81 -2.91
CA GLY A 141 -4.92 6.64 -3.76
C GLY A 141 -3.66 5.91 -4.22
N ALA A 142 -2.95 5.27 -3.30
CA ALA A 142 -1.72 4.52 -3.58
C ALA A 142 -1.95 3.37 -4.59
N LEU A 143 -3.03 2.60 -4.45
CA LEU A 143 -3.35 1.52 -5.37
C LEU A 143 -3.72 2.04 -6.75
N PHE A 144 -4.50 3.13 -6.83
CA PHE A 144 -4.82 3.72 -8.13
C PHE A 144 -3.57 4.19 -8.86
N GLY A 145 -2.71 4.95 -8.18
CA GLY A 145 -1.46 5.44 -8.75
C GLY A 145 -0.53 4.31 -9.18
N MET A 146 -0.43 3.25 -8.38
CA MET A 146 0.35 2.06 -8.70
C MET A 146 -0.21 1.29 -9.92
N ILE A 147 -1.52 1.05 -9.98
CA ILE A 147 -2.16 0.29 -11.07
C ILE A 147 -2.09 1.08 -12.37
N ALA A 148 -2.46 2.36 -12.35
CA ALA A 148 -2.39 3.23 -13.52
C ALA A 148 -0.94 3.38 -14.00
N GLY A 149 0.00 3.57 -13.08
CA GLY A 149 1.42 3.65 -13.40
C GLY A 149 1.96 2.33 -13.98
N TYR A 150 1.65 1.19 -13.37
CA TYR A 150 2.03 -0.12 -13.91
C TYR A 150 1.50 -0.34 -15.34
N ALA A 151 0.23 -0.01 -15.59
CA ALA A 151 -0.40 -0.14 -16.90
C ALA A 151 0.32 0.71 -17.96
N LEU A 152 0.64 1.97 -17.64
CA LEU A 152 1.39 2.87 -18.52
C LEU A 152 2.84 2.43 -18.70
N THR A 153 3.51 1.94 -17.65
CA THR A 153 4.89 1.42 -17.75
C THR A 153 4.96 0.24 -18.69
N ARG A 154 4.00 -0.68 -18.60
CA ARG A 154 3.93 -1.83 -19.49
C ARG A 154 3.79 -1.44 -20.96
N GLN A 155 3.23 -0.27 -21.28
CA GLN A 155 3.06 0.18 -22.66
C GLN A 155 4.17 1.14 -23.13
N TYR A 156 4.65 2.01 -22.26
CA TYR A 156 5.49 3.16 -22.65
C TYR A 156 6.84 3.23 -21.93
N ALA A 157 7.03 2.51 -20.82
CA ALA A 157 8.21 2.67 -19.99
C ALA A 157 8.84 1.37 -19.47
N ARG A 158 8.72 0.25 -20.22
CA ARG A 158 9.45 -0.98 -19.90
C ARG A 158 10.94 -0.73 -20.06
N PHE A 159 11.68 -0.77 -18.94
CA PHE A 159 13.09 -0.45 -18.92
C PHE A 159 13.88 -1.59 -18.31
N SER A 160 15.11 -1.76 -18.80
CA SER A 160 16.05 -2.72 -18.24
C SER A 160 16.71 -2.17 -16.97
N ALA A 161 16.62 -2.93 -15.87
CA ALA A 161 17.33 -2.64 -14.63
C ALA A 161 18.85 -2.92 -14.74
N LYS A 162 19.31 -3.49 -15.86
CA LYS A 162 20.73 -3.75 -16.14
C LYS A 162 21.44 -2.45 -16.57
N GLY A 163 22.68 -2.58 -17.03
CA GLY A 163 23.51 -1.47 -17.50
C GLY A 163 24.51 -0.97 -16.46
N ASP A 164 25.15 0.15 -16.79
CA ASP A 164 26.22 0.78 -16.02
C ASP A 164 25.83 1.10 -14.56
N TRP A 165 26.76 0.91 -13.62
CA TRP A 165 26.53 1.13 -12.18
C TRP A 165 26.25 2.59 -11.85
N GLY A 166 26.97 3.53 -12.46
CA GLY A 166 26.74 4.96 -12.25
C GLY A 166 25.33 5.37 -12.67
N LYS A 167 24.87 4.89 -13.83
CA LYS A 167 23.48 5.09 -14.27
C LYS A 167 22.46 4.46 -13.32
N ARG A 168 22.74 3.29 -12.72
CA ARG A 168 21.85 2.68 -11.70
C ARG A 168 21.76 3.55 -10.45
N LEU A 169 22.90 4.06 -9.97
CA LEU A 169 22.93 4.92 -8.79
C LEU A 169 22.15 6.22 -9.03
N ILE A 170 22.32 6.86 -10.19
CA ILE A 170 21.58 8.08 -10.56
C ILE A 170 20.07 7.80 -10.60
N ARG A 171 19.65 6.69 -11.22
CA ARG A 171 18.23 6.28 -11.26
C ARG A 171 17.66 6.09 -9.86
N TYR A 172 18.40 5.44 -8.97
CA TYR A 172 17.99 5.21 -7.59
C TYR A 172 17.82 6.54 -6.83
N ILE A 173 18.81 7.44 -6.92
CA ILE A 173 18.76 8.76 -6.29
C ILE A 173 17.60 9.57 -6.83
N LEU A 174 17.43 9.67 -8.15
CA LEU A 174 16.33 10.41 -8.77
C LEU A 174 14.96 9.84 -8.38
N GLY A 175 14.84 8.51 -8.37
CA GLY A 175 13.63 7.82 -7.94
C GLY A 175 13.25 8.17 -6.50
N ILE A 176 14.21 8.05 -5.57
CA ILE A 176 13.99 8.37 -4.16
C ILE A 176 13.73 9.85 -3.95
N VAL A 177 14.54 10.74 -4.53
CA VAL A 177 14.37 12.18 -4.36
C VAL A 177 12.99 12.61 -4.86
N GLY A 178 12.57 12.16 -6.04
CA GLY A 178 11.23 12.47 -6.55
C GLY A 178 10.12 11.90 -5.67
N LEU A 179 10.29 10.68 -5.14
CA LEU A 179 9.33 10.08 -4.21
C LEU A 179 9.22 10.89 -2.91
N LEU A 180 10.35 11.28 -2.31
CA LEU A 180 10.40 12.06 -1.08
C LEU A 180 9.84 13.47 -1.27
N LEU A 181 10.11 14.09 -2.43
CA LEU A 181 9.54 15.39 -2.79
C LEU A 181 8.02 15.31 -2.93
N LEU A 182 7.49 14.27 -3.58
CA LEU A 182 6.05 14.09 -3.68
C LEU A 182 5.43 13.73 -2.32
N TYR A 183 6.11 12.93 -1.52
CA TYR A 183 5.60 12.50 -0.22
C TYR A 183 5.58 13.66 0.79
N TYR A 184 6.74 14.26 1.08
CA TYR A 184 6.86 15.33 2.08
C TYR A 184 6.51 16.70 1.53
N GLY A 185 6.84 16.98 0.27
CA GLY A 185 6.56 18.27 -0.35
C GLY A 185 5.06 18.50 -0.53
N LEU A 186 4.32 17.49 -0.99
CA LEU A 186 2.86 17.62 -1.07
C LEU A 186 2.21 17.61 0.32
N ASP A 187 2.74 16.88 1.30
CA ASP A 187 2.26 16.95 2.69
C ASP A 187 2.35 18.38 3.26
N LEU A 188 3.50 19.04 3.08
CA LEU A 188 3.70 20.43 3.50
C LEU A 188 2.72 21.39 2.84
N VAL A 189 2.49 21.25 1.53
CA VAL A 189 1.58 22.12 0.77
C VAL A 189 0.12 21.84 1.12
N PHE A 190 -0.26 20.56 1.21
CA PHE A 190 -1.65 20.15 1.40
C PHE A 190 -2.13 20.41 2.83
N SER A 191 -1.29 20.18 3.84
CA SER A 191 -1.61 20.50 5.23
C SER A 191 -1.81 22.00 5.46
N ALA A 192 -1.17 22.86 4.66
CA ALA A 192 -1.39 24.29 4.66
C ALA A 192 -2.71 24.72 3.98
N ILE A 193 -3.29 23.88 3.11
CA ILE A 193 -4.55 24.15 2.40
C ILE A 193 -5.75 23.67 3.23
N ALA A 194 -5.67 22.47 3.80
CA ALA A 194 -6.77 21.87 4.56
C ALA A 194 -6.26 20.91 5.64
N PRO A 195 -6.91 20.87 6.82
CA PRO A 195 -6.63 19.83 7.81
C PRO A 195 -6.98 18.44 7.27
N ASP A 196 -6.18 17.44 7.64
CA ASP A 196 -6.28 16.06 7.16
C ASP A 196 -7.67 15.43 7.37
N GLU A 197 -8.35 15.76 8.47
CA GLU A 197 -9.64 15.16 8.85
C GLU A 197 -10.86 15.75 8.10
N THR A 198 -10.62 16.72 7.22
CA THR A 198 -11.66 17.32 6.37
C THR A 198 -11.85 16.54 5.07
N THR A 199 -13.00 16.69 4.43
CA THR A 199 -13.26 16.09 3.10
C THR A 199 -12.20 16.51 2.07
N LEU A 200 -11.77 17.77 2.10
CA LEU A 200 -10.71 18.27 1.22
C LEU A 200 -9.34 17.67 1.61
N GLY A 201 -9.05 17.55 2.90
CA GLY A 201 -7.85 16.86 3.40
C GLY A 201 -7.74 15.42 2.90
N TYR A 202 -8.83 14.64 2.96
CA TYR A 202 -8.87 13.29 2.39
C TYR A 202 -8.66 13.27 0.87
N LEU A 203 -9.26 14.20 0.12
CA LEU A 203 -9.02 14.30 -1.33
C LEU A 203 -7.54 14.59 -1.63
N LEU A 204 -6.94 15.54 -0.92
CA LEU A 204 -5.53 15.91 -1.07
C LEU A 204 -4.60 14.74 -0.70
N ARG A 205 -4.94 14.01 0.37
CA ARG A 205 -4.25 12.77 0.77
C ARG A 205 -4.31 11.72 -0.34
N TYR A 206 -5.49 11.46 -0.91
CA TYR A 206 -5.65 10.56 -2.06
C TYR A 206 -4.71 10.94 -3.22
N ILE A 207 -4.69 12.23 -3.58
CA ILE A 207 -3.85 12.75 -4.67
C ILE A 207 -2.36 12.57 -4.34
N ARG A 208 -1.93 12.89 -3.11
CA ARG A 208 -0.54 12.75 -2.68
C ARG A 208 -0.03 11.33 -2.83
N TYR A 209 -0.73 10.37 -2.25
CA TYR A 209 -0.31 8.97 -2.27
C TYR A 209 -0.44 8.34 -3.67
N GLY A 210 -1.44 8.76 -4.45
CA GLY A 210 -1.56 8.39 -5.86
C GLY A 210 -0.39 8.92 -6.69
N ALA A 211 -0.02 10.19 -6.53
CA ALA A 211 1.11 10.78 -7.23
C ALA A 211 2.43 10.10 -6.86
N ALA A 212 2.66 9.82 -5.57
CA ALA A 212 3.87 9.15 -5.10
C ALA A 212 4.05 7.74 -5.70
N THR A 213 2.99 6.93 -5.71
CA THR A 213 3.03 5.58 -6.28
C THR A 213 3.06 5.58 -7.81
N PHE A 214 2.36 6.52 -8.46
CA PHE A 214 2.45 6.73 -9.90
C PHE A 214 3.85 7.17 -10.34
N TRP A 215 4.51 8.01 -9.54
CA TRP A 215 5.91 8.39 -9.76
C TRP A 215 6.83 7.17 -9.74
N ALA A 216 6.74 6.38 -8.67
CA ALA A 216 7.58 5.21 -8.47
C ALA A 216 7.37 4.16 -9.58
N THR A 217 6.13 3.98 -10.03
CA THR A 217 5.78 2.92 -10.99
C THR A 217 5.90 3.32 -12.45
N PHE A 218 5.69 4.59 -12.82
CA PHE A 218 5.71 5.06 -14.21
C PHE A 218 6.58 6.27 -14.48
N LEU A 219 6.34 7.39 -13.77
CA LEU A 219 6.95 8.66 -14.18
C LEU A 219 8.48 8.62 -14.07
N ALA A 220 9.02 8.02 -13.01
CA ALA A 220 10.47 7.83 -12.86
C ALA A 220 11.06 6.90 -13.95
N PRO A 221 10.55 5.66 -14.16
CA PRO A 221 10.95 4.83 -15.29
C PRO A 221 10.92 5.54 -16.65
N TRP A 222 9.85 6.27 -16.93
CA TRP A 222 9.69 7.01 -18.18
C TRP A 222 10.73 8.13 -18.34
N ILE A 223 11.01 8.88 -17.27
CA ILE A 223 12.09 9.88 -17.25
C ILE A 223 13.44 9.23 -17.49
N PHE A 224 13.72 8.06 -16.91
CA PHE A 224 15.00 7.35 -17.10
C PHE A 224 15.23 6.98 -18.57
N LEU A 225 14.18 6.54 -19.27
CA LEU A 225 14.26 6.24 -20.70
C LEU A 225 14.46 7.52 -21.53
N LYS A 226 13.70 8.59 -21.23
CA LYS A 226 13.82 9.87 -21.95
C LYS A 226 15.18 10.54 -21.78
N THR A 227 15.82 10.34 -20.62
CA THR A 227 17.14 10.88 -20.28
C THR A 227 18.29 9.93 -20.61
N ARG A 228 18.02 8.76 -21.24
CA ARG A 228 19.03 7.73 -21.59
C ARG A 228 19.81 7.17 -20.38
N LEU A 229 19.19 7.24 -19.20
CA LEU A 229 19.67 6.62 -17.96
C LEU A 229 19.31 5.13 -17.89
N ALA A 230 18.32 4.70 -18.66
CA ALA A 230 17.97 3.29 -18.85
C ALA A 230 17.74 2.99 -20.34
N ASP A 231 17.92 1.73 -20.71
CA ASP A 231 17.58 1.21 -22.02
C ASP A 231 16.19 0.56 -21.99
N LEU A 232 15.50 0.57 -23.13
CA LEU A 232 14.24 -0.16 -23.29
C LEU A 232 14.49 -1.66 -23.11
N GLU A 233 13.59 -2.33 -22.39
CA GLU A 233 13.64 -3.78 -22.26
C GLU A 233 13.26 -4.43 -23.60
N SER A 234 14.15 -5.25 -24.17
CA SER A 234 13.86 -6.05 -25.36
C SER A 234 12.84 -7.12 -24.98
N GLY A 235 11.65 -7.05 -25.59
CA GLY A 235 10.55 -8.01 -25.38
C GLY A 235 10.84 -9.41 -25.90
#